data_AF-A0A1X2IKN5-F1
#
_entry.id   AF-A0A1X2IKN5-F1
#
_cell.length_a   1.000
_cell.length_b   1.000
_cell.length_c   1.000
_cell.angle_alpha   90.00
_cell.angle_beta   90.00
_cell.angle_gamma   90.00
#
_symmetry.space_group_name_H-M   'P 1'
#
loop_
_entity.id
_entity.type
_entity.pdbx_description
1 polymer ?
#
loop_
_entity_poly.entity_id
_entity_poly.type
_entity_poly.pdbx_seq_one_letter_code
_entity_poly.pdbx_strand_id
1 'polypeptide(L)' 'KHRRRTSRAQFKLLEASFYENTKPNATMRRWLAQKLGMTPRSVQVWFQNRRAKAK' A
#
# COMPACT_ATOMS: atom_id res chain seq x y z
N LYS A 1 17.79 4.81 -9.57
CA LYS A 1 17.01 4.77 -8.29
C LYS A 1 16.58 3.33 -8.03
N HIS A 2 17.18 2.61 -7.07
CA HIS A 2 16.78 1.22 -6.77
C HIS A 2 15.34 1.16 -6.28
N ARG A 3 14.49 0.42 -6.99
CA ARG A 3 13.09 0.19 -6.59
C ARG A 3 13.14 -0.71 -5.35
N ARG A 4 12.87 -0.16 -4.16
CA ARG A 4 12.70 -0.99 -2.96
C ARG A 4 11.46 -1.87 -3.20
N ARG A 5 11.68 -3.17 -3.37
CA ARG A 5 10.58 -4.14 -3.46
C ARG A 5 9.95 -4.24 -2.08
N THR A 6 8.63 -4.09 -2.00
CA THR A 6 7.87 -4.45 -0.80
C THR A 6 8.11 -5.92 -0.51
N SER A 7 8.39 -6.24 0.75
CA SER A 7 8.55 -7.63 1.19
C SER A 7 7.24 -8.40 1.01
N ARG A 8 7.31 -9.73 0.98
CA ARG A 8 6.11 -10.58 0.83
C ARG A 8 5.13 -10.40 1.99
N ALA A 9 5.62 -10.14 3.21
CA ALA A 9 4.78 -9.80 4.36
C ALA A 9 4.09 -8.43 4.19
N GLN A 10 4.83 -7.41 3.73
CA GLN A 10 4.26 -6.09 3.47
C GLN A 10 3.19 -6.14 2.37
N PHE A 11 3.44 -6.94 1.32
CA PHE A 11 2.51 -7.14 0.22
C PHE A 11 1.19 -7.78 0.68
N LYS A 12 1.25 -8.84 1.50
CA LYS A 12 0.04 -9.51 2.03
C LYS A 12 -0.85 -8.54 2.80
N LEU A 13 -0.27 -7.69 3.65
CA LEU A 13 -1.04 -6.72 4.43
C LEU A 13 -1.67 -5.63 3.53
N LEU A 14 -0.92 -5.17 2.52
CA LEU A 14 -1.42 -4.21 1.54
C LEU A 14 -2.58 -4.78 0.72
N GLU A 15 -2.50 -6.05 0.30
CA GLU A 15 -3.61 -6.73 -0.37
C GLU A 15 -4.81 -6.93 0.54
N ALA A 16 -4.63 -7.42 1.77
CA ALA A 16 -5.72 -7.58 2.73
C ALA A 16 -6.46 -6.24 2.93
N SER A 17 -5.71 -5.16 3.15
CA SER A 17 -6.27 -3.80 3.28
C SER A 17 -6.95 -3.31 2.00
N PHE A 18 -6.50 -3.75 0.83
CA PHE A 18 -7.10 -3.41 -0.46
C PHE A 18 -8.44 -4.07 -0.68
N TYR A 19 -8.61 -5.33 -0.23
CA TYR A 19 -9.89 -6.03 -0.28
C TYR A 19 -10.95 -5.35 0.60
N GLU A 20 -10.55 -4.80 1.74
CA GLU A 20 -11.45 -4.03 2.61
C GLU A 20 -11.73 -2.61 2.07
N ASN A 21 -10.70 -1.92 1.57
CA ASN A 21 -10.84 -0.56 1.07
C ASN A 21 -9.86 -0.24 -0.07
N THR A 22 -10.38 -0.15 -1.29
CA THR A 22 -9.58 0.15 -2.50
C THR A 22 -9.12 1.62 -2.59
N LYS A 23 -9.69 2.53 -1.79
CA LYS A 23 -9.40 3.97 -1.74
C LYS A 23 -9.13 4.43 -0.29
N PRO A 24 -8.00 4.03 0.31
CA PRO A 24 -7.68 4.41 1.69
C PRO A 24 -7.50 5.92 1.81
N ASN A 25 -8.12 6.52 2.83
CA ASN A 25 -7.98 7.93 3.19
C ASN A 25 -6.57 8.24 3.77
N ALA A 26 -6.29 9.50 4.07
CA ALA A 26 -4.98 9.91 4.57
C ALA A 26 -4.59 9.22 5.89
N THR A 27 -5.53 9.06 6.82
CA THR A 27 -5.33 8.41 8.11
C THR A 27 -4.98 6.93 7.95
N MET A 28 -5.74 6.20 7.13
CA MET A 28 -5.49 4.78 6.83
C MET A 28 -4.13 4.59 6.16
N ARG A 29 -3.74 5.47 5.23
CA ARG A 29 -2.40 5.42 4.61
C ARG A 29 -1.27 5.65 5.61
N ARG A 30 -1.44 6.56 6.59
CA ARG A 30 -0.45 6.78 7.65
C ARG A 30 -0.34 5.57 8.57
N TRP A 31 -1.47 4.98 8.95
CA TRP A 31 -1.49 3.77 9.78
C TRP A 31 -0.79 2.59 9.08
N LEU A 32 -1.11 2.33 7.82
CA LEU A 32 -0.44 1.30 7.01
C LEU A 32 1.06 1.59 6.86
N ALA A 33 1.43 2.85 6.61
CA ALA A 33 2.82 3.25 6.50
C ALA A 33 3.62 2.93 7.78
N GLN A 34 3.07 3.25 8.95
CA GLN A 34 3.69 2.90 10.23
C GLN A 34 3.80 1.40 10.43
N LYS A 35 2.71 0.64 10.20
CA LYS A 35 2.70 -0.82 10.34
C LYS A 35 3.68 -1.53 9.39
N LEU A 36 3.86 -0.98 8.19
CA LEU A 36 4.68 -1.58 7.15
C LEU A 36 6.13 -1.07 7.14
N GLY A 37 6.47 -0.06 7.95
CA GLY A 37 7.76 0.65 7.82
C GLY A 37 7.94 1.31 6.45
N MET A 38 6.85 1.78 5.86
CA MET A 38 6.81 2.45 4.56
C MET A 38 6.49 3.93 4.73
N THR A 39 6.66 4.73 3.68
CA THR A 39 6.12 6.09 3.66
C THR A 39 4.66 6.08 3.21
N PRO A 40 3.82 7.03 3.67
CA PRO A 40 2.44 7.17 3.20
C PRO A 40 2.34 7.32 1.68
N ARG A 41 3.37 7.92 1.06
CA ARG A 41 3.48 8.06 -0.41
C ARG A 41 3.69 6.72 -1.10
N SER A 42 4.56 5.85 -0.57
CA SER A 42 4.75 4.51 -1.12
C SER A 42 3.48 3.66 -1.02
N VAL A 43 2.75 3.77 0.09
CA VAL A 43 1.42 3.13 0.24
C VAL A 43 0.47 3.69 -0.81
N GLN A 44 0.37 5.01 -0.97
CA GLN A 44 -0.50 5.64 -1.98
C GLN A 44 -0.21 5.15 -3.41
N VAL A 45 1.07 5.12 -3.81
CA VAL A 45 1.49 4.65 -5.14
C VAL A 45 1.18 3.18 -5.31
N TRP A 46 1.35 2.36 -4.27
CA TRP A 46 0.98 0.95 -4.33
C TRP A 46 -0.52 0.79 -4.59
N PHE A 47 -1.38 1.51 -3.88
CA PHE A 47 -2.84 1.46 -4.10
C PHE A 47 -3.23 1.99 -5.49
N GLN A 48 -2.56 3.02 -6.00
CA GLN A 48 -2.76 3.51 -7.37
C GLN A 48 -2.41 2.43 -8.40
N ASN A 49 -1.24 1.80 -8.28
CA ASN A 49 -0.80 0.74 -9.19
C ASN A 49 -1.69 -0.51 -9.08
N ARG A 50 -2.12 -0.88 -7.87
CA ARG A 50 -2.99 -2.04 -7.64
C ARG A 50 -4.36 -1.84 -8.27
N ARG A 51 -4.93 -0.62 -8.21
CA ARG A 51 -6.17 -0.26 -8.91
C ARG A 51 -5.98 -0.27 -10.43
N ALA A 52 -4.88 0.27 -10.93
CA ALA A 52 -4.59 0.26 -12.36
C ALA A 52 -4.48 -1.17 -12.92
N LYS A 53 -3.95 -2.12 -12.13
CA LYS A 53 -3.89 -3.55 -12.47
C LYS A 53 -5.25 -4.29 -12.31
N ALA A 54 -6.15 -3.75 -11.49
CA ALA A 54 -7.48 -4.32 -11.28
C ALA A 54 -8.51 -3.85 -12.32
N LYS A 55 -8.12 -2.91 -13.19
CA LYS A 55 -8.87 -2.48 -14.37
C LYS A 55 -8.40 -3.32 -15.56
#